data_AF-A0A8H4XYN0-F1
#
_entry.id   AF-A0A8H4XYN0-F1
#
_cell.length_a   1.000
_cell.length_b   1.000
_cell.length_c   1.000
_cell.angle_alpha   90.00
_cell.angle_beta   90.00
_cell.angle_gamma   90.00
#
_symmetry.space_group_name_H-M   'P 1'
#
loop_
_entity.id
_entity.type
_entity.pdbx_description
1 polymer ?
#
loop_
_entity_poly.entity_id
_entity_poly.type
_entity_poly.pdbx_seq_one_letter_code
_entity_poly.pdbx_strand_id
1 'polypeptide(L)'
;MAILSTTPPDKSSSLLPPSPPATAKRPVKDIDIGIVDGDGDDSDHRLPDPLQRHRLLSETRDVPEFAHFTLDREQYRKLYKKIERIFKRFDYEPKRSRLTIRMPSPSHDYFATYFRDEICKELNKIASSRSDKANPFAGDAGH
;
A
#
# COMPACT_ATOMS: atom_id res chain seq x y z
N MET A 1 5.35 45.58 59.06
CA MET A 1 4.18 46.38 58.65
C MET A 1 4.20 46.46 57.13
N ALA A 2 3.41 45.66 56.41
CA ALA A 2 2.00 45.88 56.05
C ALA A 2 1.83 46.83 54.81
N ILE A 3 1.56 46.23 53.64
CA ILE A 3 0.63 46.59 52.51
C ILE A 3 0.74 48.00 51.86
N LEU A 4 0.56 48.26 50.53
CA LEU A 4 -0.30 47.75 49.46
C LEU A 4 0.19 48.27 48.07
N SER A 5 -0.04 47.49 47.00
CA SER A 5 -0.55 47.85 45.63
C SER A 5 0.13 48.98 44.81
N THR A 6 0.35 48.95 43.49
CA THR A 6 -0.55 48.62 42.36
C THR A 6 0.25 48.45 41.05
N THR A 7 -0.15 47.55 40.16
CA THR A 7 0.20 47.51 38.71
C THR A 7 -0.44 48.68 37.93
N PRO A 8 0.12 49.17 36.79
CA PRO A 8 0.16 48.39 35.54
C PRO A 8 1.41 48.60 34.64
N PRO A 9 1.91 47.57 33.92
CA PRO A 9 2.69 47.80 32.72
C PRO A 9 1.77 48.13 31.54
N ASP A 10 2.34 48.96 30.68
CA ASP A 10 1.70 49.68 29.61
C ASP A 10 1.18 48.81 28.48
N LYS A 11 0.23 49.39 27.76
CA LYS A 11 -0.52 48.81 26.67
C LYS A 11 0.39 48.65 25.45
N SER A 12 0.86 47.43 25.19
CA SER A 12 1.38 47.07 23.86
C SER A 12 0.89 45.70 23.44
N SER A 13 -0.44 45.58 23.38
CA SER A 13 -1.12 44.62 22.52
C SER A 13 -0.93 45.06 21.06
N SER A 14 0.19 44.74 20.41
CA SER A 14 0.28 44.80 18.94
C SER A 14 1.62 44.26 18.41
N LEU A 15 1.94 42.98 18.61
CA LEU A 15 3.02 42.32 17.85
C LEU A 15 2.64 40.90 17.39
N LEU A 16 1.35 40.65 17.18
CA LEU A 16 0.95 39.53 16.35
C LEU A 16 0.76 40.06 14.92
N PRO A 17 1.47 39.51 13.91
CA PRO A 17 1.19 39.86 12.52
C PRO A 17 -0.27 39.47 12.20
N PRO A 18 -0.99 40.25 11.38
CA PRO A 18 -2.35 39.91 11.02
C PRO A 18 -2.37 38.52 10.37
N SER A 19 -3.25 37.64 10.86
CA SER A 19 -3.51 36.37 10.20
C SER A 19 -3.91 36.63 8.75
N PRO A 20 -3.30 35.93 7.76
CA PRO A 20 -3.65 36.14 6.37
C PRO A 20 -5.13 35.82 6.14
N PRO A 21 -5.80 36.53 5.22
CA PRO A 21 -7.21 36.29 4.95
C PRO A 21 -7.45 34.84 4.52
N ALA A 22 -8.47 34.22 5.09
CA ALA A 22 -8.96 32.91 4.66
C ALA A 22 -9.60 33.06 3.27
N THR A 23 -8.78 33.02 2.22
CA THR A 23 -9.25 33.18 0.84
C THR A 23 -8.92 31.96 0.00
N ALA A 24 -10.01 31.37 -0.49
CA ALA A 24 -10.15 30.52 -1.66
C ALA A 24 -9.48 29.13 -1.61
N LYS A 25 -10.35 28.12 -1.65
CA LYS A 25 -10.06 26.75 -2.11
C LYS A 25 -9.18 26.83 -3.36
N ARG A 26 -7.98 26.23 -3.32
CA ARG A 26 -7.19 25.98 -4.53
C ARG A 26 -8.04 25.10 -5.47
N PRO A 27 -8.22 25.47 -6.74
CA PRO A 27 -8.66 24.51 -7.73
C PRO A 27 -7.54 23.47 -7.84
N VAL A 28 -7.86 22.23 -7.50
CA VAL A 28 -7.00 21.09 -7.78
C VAL A 28 -6.85 21.05 -9.29
N LYS A 29 -5.66 21.36 -9.80
CA LYS A 29 -5.31 21.03 -11.18
C LYS A 29 -5.38 19.52 -11.25
N ASP A 30 -6.27 19.02 -12.10
CA ASP A 30 -6.35 17.61 -12.46
C ASP A 30 -4.94 17.15 -12.86
N ILE A 31 -4.42 16.22 -12.08
CA ILE A 31 -3.17 15.55 -12.38
C ILE A 31 -3.54 14.53 -13.43
N ASP A 32 -3.31 14.88 -14.69
CA ASP A 32 -3.39 13.98 -15.84
C ASP A 32 -2.31 12.91 -15.69
N ILE A 33 -2.64 11.84 -14.96
CA ILE A 33 -1.83 10.62 -14.95
C ILE A 33 -2.27 9.84 -16.18
N GLY A 34 -1.54 10.03 -17.28
CA GLY A 34 -1.65 9.23 -18.48
C GLY A 34 -1.56 7.74 -18.14
N ILE A 35 -2.70 7.07 -18.23
CA ILE A 35 -2.78 5.61 -18.20
C ILE A 35 -2.54 5.15 -19.63
N VAL A 36 -1.44 4.41 -19.80
CA VAL A 36 -1.07 3.67 -21.00
C VAL A 36 -2.26 2.90 -21.57
N ASP A 37 -2.47 3.08 -22.87
CA ASP A 37 -3.46 2.42 -23.71
C ASP A 37 -3.47 0.90 -23.51
N GLY A 38 -4.65 0.39 -23.13
CA GLY A 38 -4.90 -1.02 -22.87
C GLY A 38 -6.40 -1.30 -22.99
N ASP A 39 -6.86 -1.26 -24.23
CA ASP A 39 -8.09 -1.78 -24.85
C ASP A 39 -9.04 -2.60 -23.94
N GLY A 40 -10.30 -2.14 -23.87
CA GLY A 40 -11.46 -2.93 -23.42
C GLY A 40 -12.21 -2.40 -22.19
N ASP A 41 -13.18 -1.51 -22.41
CA ASP A 41 -14.43 -1.35 -21.62
C ASP A 41 -14.26 -1.19 -20.08
N ASP A 42 -13.52 -0.17 -19.61
CA ASP A 42 -13.48 0.21 -18.19
C ASP A 42 -14.74 1.03 -17.87
N SER A 43 -15.83 0.32 -17.55
CA SER A 43 -17.01 0.94 -16.96
C SER A 43 -16.59 1.92 -15.85
N ASP A 44 -17.20 3.11 -15.89
CA ASP A 44 -16.98 4.37 -15.17
C ASP A 44 -17.06 4.30 -13.63
N HIS A 45 -16.57 3.22 -13.05
CA HIS A 45 -16.60 2.95 -11.63
C HIS A 45 -15.30 3.48 -11.03
N ARG A 46 -15.35 4.77 -10.69
CA ARG A 46 -14.34 5.43 -9.89
C ARG A 46 -14.15 4.67 -8.58
N LEU A 47 -12.90 4.47 -8.17
CA LEU A 47 -12.60 3.92 -6.85
C LEU A 47 -13.17 4.84 -5.77
N PRO A 48 -13.77 4.29 -4.71
CA PRO A 48 -14.15 5.07 -3.53
C PRO A 48 -12.99 5.93 -3.02
N ASP A 49 -13.28 7.17 -2.64
CA ASP A 49 -12.29 8.14 -2.15
C ASP A 49 -11.35 7.58 -1.05
N PRO A 50 -11.81 6.77 -0.08
CA PRO A 50 -10.92 6.17 0.92
C PRO A 50 -9.83 5.30 0.30
N LEU A 51 -10.16 4.55 -0.75
CA LEU A 51 -9.22 3.68 -1.46
C LEU A 51 -8.24 4.50 -2.30
N GLN A 52 -8.71 5.59 -2.91
CA GLN A 52 -7.84 6.51 -3.66
C GLN A 52 -6.82 7.18 -2.73
N ARG A 53 -7.26 7.67 -1.56
CA ARG A 53 -6.36 8.27 -0.56
C ARG A 53 -5.37 7.26 -0.02
N HIS A 54 -5.82 6.05 0.28
CA HIS A 54 -4.94 5.00 0.75
C HIS A 54 -3.84 4.68 -0.26
N ARG A 55 -4.17 4.56 -1.54
CA ARG A 55 -3.18 4.39 -2.62
C ARG A 55 -2.11 5.49 -2.59
N LEU A 56 -2.51 6.75 -2.45
CA LEU A 56 -1.56 7.86 -2.40
C LEU A 56 -0.66 7.79 -1.15
N LEU A 57 -1.23 7.46 0.01
CA LEU A 57 -0.47 7.33 1.25
C LEU A 57 0.51 6.14 1.20
N SER A 58 0.13 5.06 0.51
CA SER A 58 0.99 3.89 0.31
C SER A 58 2.33 4.24 -0.36
N GLU A 59 2.37 5.31 -1.15
CA GLU A 59 3.59 5.78 -1.81
C GLU A 59 4.50 6.55 -0.84
N THR A 60 3.94 7.22 0.17
CA THR A 60 4.68 8.04 1.14
C THR A 60 5.14 7.28 2.39
N ARG A 61 4.94 5.95 2.44
CA ARG A 61 5.39 4.99 3.48
C ARG A 61 4.85 5.17 4.90
N ASP A 62 3.90 6.09 5.12
CA ASP A 62 3.35 6.41 6.44
C ASP A 62 1.94 5.81 6.60
N VAL A 63 1.83 4.49 6.43
CA VAL A 63 0.54 3.77 6.39
C VAL A 63 0.58 2.53 7.27
N PRO A 64 -0.50 2.23 8.00
CA PRO A 64 -0.65 0.98 8.71
C PRO A 64 -0.42 -0.24 7.80
N GLU A 65 0.15 -1.31 8.35
CA GLU A 65 0.40 -2.57 7.62
C GLU A 65 -0.88 -3.18 7.02
N PHE A 66 -2.01 -2.98 7.71
CA PHE A 66 -3.33 -3.40 7.27
C PHE A 66 -4.26 -2.19 7.22
N ALA A 67 -4.91 -2.01 6.08
CA ALA A 67 -5.97 -1.02 5.92
C ALA A 67 -7.30 -1.71 5.64
N HIS A 68 -8.34 -1.28 6.35
CA HIS A 68 -9.67 -1.84 6.22
C HIS A 68 -10.62 -0.82 5.62
N PHE A 69 -11.41 -1.27 4.64
CA PHE A 69 -12.40 -0.46 3.96
C PHE A 69 -13.73 -1.20 3.95
N THR A 70 -14.80 -0.47 4.23
CA THR A 70 -16.15 -0.98 4.03
C THR A 70 -16.46 -0.90 2.54
N LEU A 71 -16.76 -2.05 1.94
CA LEU A 71 -17.07 -2.17 0.52
C LEU A 71 -18.14 -3.25 0.34
N ASP A 72 -19.29 -2.88 -0.20
CA ASP A 72 -20.38 -3.83 -0.40
C ASP A 72 -20.05 -4.85 -1.47
N ARG A 73 -20.67 -6.03 -1.39
CA ARG A 73 -20.37 -7.16 -2.29
C ARG A 73 -20.56 -6.82 -3.76
N GLU A 74 -21.60 -6.05 -4.08
CA GLU A 74 -21.87 -5.61 -5.44
C GLU A 74 -20.82 -4.61 -5.94
N GLN A 75 -20.44 -3.65 -5.08
CA GLN A 75 -19.39 -2.67 -5.38
C GLN A 75 -18.04 -3.36 -5.57
N TYR A 76 -17.70 -4.30 -4.68
CA TYR A 76 -16.50 -5.11 -4.81
C TYR A 76 -16.47 -5.88 -6.13
N ARG A 77 -17.58 -6.52 -6.52
CA ARG A 77 -17.65 -7.26 -7.79
C ARG A 77 -17.44 -6.34 -9.00
N LYS A 78 -18.02 -5.14 -8.98
CA LYS A 78 -17.84 -4.13 -10.05
C LYS A 78 -16.40 -3.61 -10.11
N LEU A 79 -15.80 -3.37 -8.95
CA LEU A 79 -14.46 -2.78 -8.84
C LEU A 79 -13.32 -3.81 -8.80
N TYR A 80 -13.63 -5.11 -8.84
CA TYR A 80 -12.65 -6.18 -8.60
C TYR A 80 -11.40 -6.03 -9.48
N LYS A 81 -11.60 -5.84 -10.79
CA LYS A 81 -10.48 -5.68 -11.75
C LYS A 81 -9.63 -4.45 -11.47
N LYS A 82 -10.24 -3.37 -11.00
CA LYS A 82 -9.54 -2.14 -10.64
C LYS A 82 -8.75 -2.30 -9.34
N ILE A 83 -9.36 -2.94 -8.35
CA ILE A 83 -8.70 -3.27 -7.07
C ILE A 83 -7.52 -4.22 -7.32
N GLU A 84 -7.70 -5.25 -8.14
CA GLU A 84 -6.67 -6.22 -8.54
C GLU A 84 -5.46 -5.57 -9.24
N ARG A 85 -5.71 -4.58 -10.10
CA ARG A 85 -4.64 -3.82 -10.78
C ARG A 85 -3.88 -2.88 -9.83
N ILE A 86 -4.55 -2.28 -8.87
CA ILE A 86 -3.99 -1.21 -8.02
C ILE A 86 -3.31 -1.78 -6.78
N PHE A 87 -3.93 -2.77 -6.14
CA PHE A 87 -3.45 -3.34 -4.89
C PHE A 87 -2.95 -4.76 -5.13
N LYS A 88 -1.64 -4.97 -4.94
CA LYS A 88 -1.02 -6.30 -5.14
C LYS A 88 -1.52 -7.36 -4.14
N ARG A 89 -1.92 -6.94 -2.95
CA ARG A 89 -2.27 -7.83 -1.83
C ARG A 89 -3.51 -7.31 -1.12
N PHE A 90 -4.62 -8.00 -1.30
CA PHE A 90 -5.89 -7.66 -0.66
C PHE A 90 -6.72 -8.92 -0.43
N ASP A 91 -7.58 -8.85 0.58
CA ASP A 91 -8.57 -9.87 0.90
C ASP A 91 -9.94 -9.21 1.02
N TYR A 92 -10.98 -9.88 0.52
CA TYR A 92 -12.35 -9.44 0.72
C TYR A 92 -13.12 -10.42 1.59
N GLU A 93 -13.76 -9.93 2.64
CA GLU A 93 -14.61 -10.70 3.56
C GLU A 93 -16.08 -10.35 3.33
N PRO A 94 -16.85 -11.17 2.57
CA PRO A 94 -18.23 -10.84 2.20
C PRO A 94 -19.17 -10.74 3.40
N LYS A 95 -18.92 -11.53 4.46
CA LYS A 95 -19.76 -11.54 5.68
C LYS A 95 -19.75 -10.21 6.42
N ARG A 96 -18.68 -9.42 6.25
CA ARG A 96 -18.47 -8.14 6.93
C ARG A 96 -18.45 -6.96 5.96
N SER A 97 -18.74 -7.18 4.67
CA SER A 97 -18.56 -6.19 3.60
C SER A 97 -17.22 -5.45 3.71
N ARG A 98 -16.13 -6.20 3.94
CA ARG A 98 -14.84 -5.61 4.32
C ARG A 98 -13.74 -6.00 3.35
N LEU A 99 -13.15 -5.00 2.73
CA LEU A 99 -11.92 -5.11 1.97
C LEU A 99 -10.74 -4.82 2.90
N THR A 100 -9.79 -5.74 2.98
CA THR A 100 -8.53 -5.57 3.71
C THR A 100 -7.41 -5.48 2.71
N ILE A 101 -6.68 -4.37 2.71
CA ILE A 101 -5.50 -4.17 1.88
C ILE A 101 -4.29 -4.41 2.77
N ARG A 102 -3.43 -5.32 2.37
CA ARG A 102 -2.16 -5.60 3.05
C ARG A 102 -1.09 -4.77 2.37
N MET A 103 -0.51 -3.85 3.13
CA MET A 103 0.57 -3.05 2.62
C MET A 103 1.79 -3.93 2.31
N PRO A 104 2.44 -3.74 1.15
CA PRO A 104 3.80 -4.24 0.97
C PRO A 104 4.71 -3.44 1.90
N SER A 105 4.94 -3.95 3.11
CA SER A 105 6.02 -3.45 3.96
C SER A 105 7.35 -3.74 3.26
N PRO A 106 8.30 -2.80 3.19
CA PRO A 106 9.64 -3.08 2.68
C PRO A 106 10.27 -4.30 3.34
N SER A 107 10.01 -4.51 4.64
CA SER A 107 10.46 -5.68 5.39
C SER A 107 9.77 -6.96 4.91
N HIS A 108 8.46 -6.91 4.62
CA HIS A 108 7.75 -8.05 4.07
C HIS A 108 8.25 -8.38 2.66
N ASP A 109 8.41 -7.40 1.78
CA ASP A 109 8.86 -7.66 0.40
C ASP A 109 10.30 -8.19 0.39
N TYR A 110 11.17 -7.67 1.26
CA TYR A 110 12.50 -8.22 1.48
C TYR A 110 12.44 -9.67 1.96
N PHE A 111 11.67 -9.96 3.02
CA PHE A 111 11.54 -11.31 3.57
C PHE A 111 10.98 -12.30 2.54
N ALA A 112 9.92 -11.93 1.82
CA ALA A 112 9.30 -12.79 0.82
C ALA A 112 10.26 -13.09 -0.35
N THR A 113 11.04 -12.09 -0.78
CA THR A 113 12.07 -12.25 -1.81
C THR A 113 13.17 -13.19 -1.33
N TYR A 114 13.73 -12.92 -0.15
CA TYR A 114 14.77 -13.75 0.46
C TYR A 114 14.32 -15.20 0.66
N PHE A 115 13.11 -15.40 1.20
CA PHE A 115 12.55 -16.73 1.44
C PHE A 115 12.37 -17.52 0.14
N ARG A 116 11.82 -16.87 -0.90
CA ARG A 116 11.71 -17.47 -2.24
C ARG A 116 13.09 -17.88 -2.76
N ASP A 117 14.07 -17.01 -2.66
CA ASP A 117 15.41 -17.25 -3.19
C ASP A 117 16.10 -18.42 -2.47
N GLU A 118 15.95 -18.53 -1.15
CA GLU A 118 16.50 -19.65 -0.38
C GLU A 118 15.80 -20.97 -0.73
N ILE A 119 14.47 -20.97 -0.92
CA ILE A 119 13.74 -22.16 -1.41
C ILE A 119 14.25 -22.58 -2.79
N CYS A 120 14.35 -21.63 -3.74
CA CYS A 120 14.85 -21.93 -5.08
C CYS A 120 16.26 -22.52 -5.04
N LYS A 121 17.13 -21.99 -4.19
CA LYS A 121 18.48 -22.50 -3.99
C LYS A 121 18.49 -23.93 -3.44
N GLU A 122 17.68 -24.25 -2.44
CA GLU A 122 17.57 -25.62 -1.92
C GLU A 122 16.96 -26.59 -2.93
N LEU A 123 15.91 -26.19 -3.65
CA LEU A 123 15.32 -27.00 -4.72
C LEU A 123 16.34 -27.28 -5.83
N ASN A 124 17.16 -26.30 -6.20
CA ASN A 124 18.21 -26.48 -7.19
C ASN A 124 19.30 -27.43 -6.69
N LYS A 125 19.71 -27.36 -5.42
CA LYS A 125 20.66 -28.34 -4.83
C LYS A 125 20.11 -29.76 -4.91
N ILE A 126 18.84 -29.95 -4.57
CA ILE A 126 18.17 -31.26 -4.66
C ILE A 126 18.15 -31.75 -6.11
N ALA A 127 17.77 -30.89 -7.05
CA ALA A 127 17.74 -31.21 -8.48
C ALA A 127 19.13 -31.60 -9.02
N SER A 128 20.16 -30.83 -8.69
CA SER A 128 21.56 -31.12 -9.08
C SER A 128 22.06 -32.43 -8.46
N SER A 129 21.78 -32.68 -7.18
CA SER A 129 22.20 -33.92 -6.50
C SER A 129 21.55 -35.19 -7.07
N ARG A 130 20.37 -35.06 -7.70
CA ARG A 130 19.71 -36.15 -8.42
C ARG A 130 20.34 -36.44 -9.77
N SER A 131 20.88 -35.41 -10.44
CA SER A 131 21.59 -35.55 -11.71
C SER A 131 22.94 -36.26 -11.54
N ASP A 132 23.64 -36.00 -10.43
CA ASP A 132 24.95 -36.62 -10.14
C ASP A 132 24.86 -38.08 -9.66
N LYS A 133 23.65 -38.55 -9.32
CA LYS A 133 23.38 -39.95 -8.93
C LYS A 133 22.67 -40.76 -10.01
N ALA A 134 22.69 -40.32 -11.26
CA ALA A 134 22.36 -41.19 -12.39
C ALA A 134 23.41 -42.31 -12.47
N ASN A 135 23.07 -43.48 -11.92
CA ASN A 135 23.89 -44.69 -11.84
C ASN A 135 24.69 -44.97 -13.13
N PRO A 136 26.03 -45.05 -13.07
CA PRO A 136 26.84 -45.58 -14.18
C PRO A 136 26.85 -47.12 -14.26
N PHE A 137 26.04 -47.82 -13.45
CA PHE A 137 26.06 -49.30 -13.35
C PHE A 137 24.90 -49.99 -14.09
N ALA A 138 24.59 -49.54 -15.31
CA ALA A 138 23.77 -50.30 -16.25
C ALA A 138 24.65 -50.77 -17.41
N GLY A 139 25.55 -51.70 -17.13
CA GLY A 139 26.51 -52.17 -18.13
C GLY A 139 27.50 -53.21 -17.62
N ASP A 140 27.08 -54.12 -16.75
CA ASP A 140 27.77 -55.41 -16.64
C ASP A 140 26.74 -56.51 -16.30
N ALA A 141 26.32 -57.22 -17.33
CA ALA A 141 25.65 -58.50 -17.22
C ALA A 141 26.21 -59.34 -18.38
N GLY A 142 27.33 -60.00 -18.11
CA GLY A 142 27.96 -60.93 -19.03
C GLY A 142 27.10 -62.17 -19.31
N HIS A 143 27.14 -62.63 -20.56
CA HIS A 143 27.69 -63.93 -21.00
C HIS A 143 27.58 -64.02 -22.52
#